data_AF-A0A940EUB5-F1
#
_entry.id   AF-A0A940EUB5-F1
#
_cell.length_a   1.000
_cell.length_b   1.000
_cell.length_c   1.000
_cell.angle_alpha   90.00
_cell.angle_beta   90.00
_cell.angle_gamma   90.00
#
_symmetry.space_group_name_H-M   'P 1'
#
loop_
_entity.id
_entity.type
_entity.pdbx_description
1 polymer ?
#
loop_
_entity_poly.entity_id
_entity_poly.type
_entity_poly.pdbx_seq_one_letter_code
_entity_poly.pdbx_strand_id
1 'polypeptide(L)'
;MAPSQVLSRRALLTAGGVAGALAPAPPAEAAAVSVDTLWRWNHVLADRGPRLTGNTAHRWYVDWLAYRFARAGLRVHRDRHTFTRWAPRRWSLSVEGVPVPVAFYFPYSGETPPGGVSGRLAYLGASPLNAALWSRARGKIAVVDVASPQLPITATFPPTGRYPSTARPPLLAPAPSIADVALAPLLEGARAAGVLGVICIRTGVSDALARDQYSPFTTGHQGCPALWVGPTAGKRLRAQARAGAHATLTLDARLLPGSASDTVWAVLPGSDPREAVVVNTHTDGPNVAEENGGLGLLALAREFAAVPRSRRRRTLVFVATTGHFQLPQFNSGAPLAQSASLWIQDHPEMIRGRRRTVAALTLEHLGCREWGDNPVTNRYAATGRNEAGFCYTTTPAMRRSYLRSAAGTANRRTFTVAPPPVLYFGEGHDFYHAGIATASLIPAPSYLVAAPRDGAIGKLDKNLMHGQVRTFARMIRALDGLSARQIGRPLGL
;
A
#
# COMPACT_ATOMS: atom_id res chain seq x y z
N MET A 1 -59.44 32.78 63.04
CA MET A 1 -60.29 33.90 62.57
C MET A 1 -59.58 34.61 61.42
N ALA A 2 -60.34 34.98 60.40
CA ALA A 2 -59.93 35.46 59.05
C ALA A 2 -59.06 36.75 59.05
N PRO A 3 -58.71 37.40 57.90
CA PRO A 3 -58.94 37.07 56.48
C PRO A 3 -57.76 37.34 55.51
N SER A 4 -58.02 37.04 54.25
CA SER A 4 -57.31 37.38 53.01
C SER A 4 -57.04 38.88 52.78
N GLN A 5 -55.91 39.19 52.14
CA GLN A 5 -55.75 40.43 51.35
C GLN A 5 -55.31 40.12 49.91
N VAL A 6 -56.05 40.71 48.99
CA VAL A 6 -55.84 40.76 47.54
C VAL A 6 -54.75 41.80 47.23
N LEU A 7 -53.76 41.46 46.40
CA LEU A 7 -52.89 42.43 45.74
C LEU A 7 -52.95 42.28 44.22
N SER A 8 -52.90 43.42 43.56
CA SER A 8 -53.45 43.70 42.24
C SER A 8 -52.48 43.44 41.07
N ARG A 9 -53.07 43.27 39.88
CA ARG A 9 -52.51 42.85 38.58
C ARG A 9 -51.51 43.83 37.91
N ARG A 10 -50.67 44.59 38.62
CA ARG A 10 -49.85 45.64 37.97
C ARG A 10 -48.36 45.72 38.31
N ALA A 11 -47.70 44.61 38.64
CA ALA A 11 -46.25 44.58 38.90
C ALA A 11 -45.50 43.36 38.34
N LEU A 12 -45.82 42.88 37.13
CA LEU A 12 -45.12 41.76 36.48
C LEU A 12 -44.99 41.96 34.97
N LEU A 13 -44.42 43.09 34.54
CA LEU A 13 -44.07 43.35 33.13
C LEU A 13 -42.79 44.21 33.02
N THR A 14 -41.66 43.73 33.53
CA THR A 14 -40.32 44.21 33.12
C THR A 14 -39.27 43.10 33.35
N ALA A 15 -39.31 42.07 32.50
CA ALA A 15 -38.17 41.17 32.27
C ALA A 15 -38.38 40.45 30.92
N GLY A 16 -38.56 41.23 29.85
CA GLY A 16 -38.67 40.71 28.49
C GLY A 16 -37.31 40.69 27.79
N GLY A 17 -36.83 39.48 27.48
CA GLY A 17 -36.14 39.19 26.22
C GLY A 17 -34.70 39.65 26.04
N VAL A 18 -33.75 38.90 26.60
CA VAL A 18 -32.47 38.67 25.90
C VAL A 18 -32.58 37.31 25.25
N ALA A 19 -33.08 37.28 24.01
CA ALA A 19 -33.01 36.10 23.16
C ALA A 19 -31.53 35.86 22.84
N GLY A 20 -30.89 34.96 23.59
CA GLY A 20 -29.58 34.43 23.22
C GLY A 20 -29.72 33.79 21.85
N ALA A 21 -29.08 34.38 20.85
CA ALA A 21 -28.97 33.79 19.53
C ALA A 21 -28.30 32.42 19.69
N LEU A 22 -29.09 31.35 19.59
CA LEU A 22 -28.58 30.00 19.49
C LEU A 22 -27.64 29.98 18.27
N ALA A 23 -26.36 29.74 18.52
CA ALA A 23 -25.39 29.52 17.46
C ALA A 23 -25.97 28.44 16.52
N PRO A 24 -25.94 28.64 15.19
CA PRO A 24 -26.46 27.65 14.26
C PRO A 24 -25.76 26.32 14.52
N ALA A 25 -26.54 25.26 14.70
CA ALA A 25 -26.02 23.91 14.85
C ALA A 25 -25.01 23.64 13.71
N PRO A 26 -23.85 23.02 14.00
CA PRO A 26 -22.89 22.66 12.96
C PRO A 26 -23.65 21.86 11.91
N PRO A 27 -23.61 22.28 10.63
CA PRO A 27 -24.60 21.75 9.71
C PRO A 27 -24.28 20.29 9.43
N ALA A 28 -25.31 19.45 9.51
CA ALA A 28 -25.25 17.99 9.55
C ALA A 28 -24.08 17.41 8.73
N GLU A 29 -23.21 16.63 9.38
CA GLU A 29 -22.20 15.88 8.65
C GLU A 29 -22.91 15.01 7.61
N ALA A 30 -22.46 15.09 6.35
CA ALA A 30 -22.83 14.08 5.37
C ALA A 30 -22.52 12.69 5.94
N ALA A 31 -23.48 11.77 5.86
CA ALA A 31 -23.35 10.46 6.48
C ALA A 31 -22.13 9.72 5.90
N ALA A 32 -21.18 9.40 6.78
CA ALA A 32 -20.01 8.60 6.43
C ALA A 32 -20.45 7.22 5.92
N VAL A 33 -19.66 6.63 5.02
CA VAL A 33 -19.88 5.23 4.62
C VAL A 33 -19.76 4.33 5.85
N SER A 34 -20.77 3.47 6.07
CA SER A 34 -20.79 2.60 7.24
C SER A 34 -19.66 1.56 7.22
N VAL A 35 -19.23 1.14 8.41
CA VAL A 35 -18.24 0.07 8.62
C VAL A 35 -18.59 -1.17 7.79
N ASP A 36 -19.85 -1.62 7.82
CA ASP A 36 -20.27 -2.82 7.09
C ASP A 36 -20.29 -2.63 5.58
N THR A 37 -20.55 -1.42 5.08
CA THR A 37 -20.44 -1.15 3.63
C THR A 37 -18.99 -1.23 3.17
N LEU A 38 -18.08 -0.61 3.93
CA LEU A 38 -16.65 -0.65 3.63
C LEU A 38 -16.12 -2.10 3.70
N TRP A 39 -16.56 -2.86 4.69
CA TRP A 39 -16.20 -4.27 4.84
C TRP A 39 -16.72 -5.15 3.70
N ARG A 40 -17.99 -4.96 3.28
CA ARG A 40 -18.53 -5.65 2.10
C ARG A 40 -17.72 -5.37 0.84
N TRP A 41 -17.23 -4.15 0.64
CA TRP A 41 -16.38 -3.84 -0.50
C TRP A 41 -15.04 -4.59 -0.46
N ASN A 42 -14.45 -4.80 0.73
CA ASN A 42 -13.24 -5.62 0.86
C ASN A 42 -13.51 -7.08 0.50
N HIS A 43 -14.65 -7.65 0.91
CA HIS A 43 -15.04 -9.00 0.48
C HIS A 43 -15.20 -9.11 -1.04
N VAL A 44 -15.82 -8.10 -1.69
CA VAL A 44 -15.92 -8.04 -3.15
C VAL A 44 -14.55 -8.08 -3.83
N LEU A 45 -13.53 -7.43 -3.23
CA LEU A 45 -12.15 -7.53 -3.68
C LEU A 45 -11.59 -8.94 -3.44
N ALA A 46 -11.70 -9.46 -2.21
CA ALA A 46 -11.20 -10.78 -1.81
C ALA A 46 -11.69 -11.89 -2.74
N ASP A 47 -12.99 -11.89 -3.06
CA ASP A 47 -13.65 -12.91 -3.88
C ASP A 47 -13.13 -12.98 -5.34
N ARG A 48 -12.39 -11.97 -5.79
CA ARG A 48 -11.82 -11.89 -7.15
C ARG A 48 -10.34 -12.26 -7.21
N GLY A 49 -9.72 -12.56 -6.07
CA GLY A 49 -8.31 -12.88 -5.97
C GLY A 49 -7.39 -11.67 -6.21
N PRO A 50 -6.09 -11.92 -6.47
CA PRO A 50 -5.09 -10.87 -6.65
C PRO A 50 -5.39 -9.92 -7.81
N ARG A 51 -5.17 -8.61 -7.62
CA ARG A 51 -5.32 -7.58 -8.66
C ARG A 51 -3.95 -7.19 -9.21
N LEU A 52 -3.17 -8.17 -9.65
CA LEU A 52 -1.88 -7.92 -10.30
C LEU A 52 -2.08 -7.02 -11.53
N THR A 53 -1.12 -6.14 -11.80
CA THR A 53 -1.22 -5.09 -12.82
C THR A 53 -1.72 -5.64 -14.17
N GLY A 54 -2.70 -4.95 -14.75
CA GLY A 54 -3.38 -5.34 -15.98
C GLY A 54 -4.09 -6.70 -16.01
N ASN A 55 -4.18 -7.49 -14.92
CA ASN A 55 -4.93 -8.76 -14.90
C ASN A 55 -6.46 -8.53 -14.92
N THR A 56 -7.25 -9.60 -15.08
CA THR A 56 -8.72 -9.46 -15.19
C THR A 56 -9.35 -8.87 -13.94
N ALA A 57 -8.93 -9.30 -12.74
CA ALA A 57 -9.45 -8.79 -11.47
C ALA A 57 -9.10 -7.30 -11.27
N HIS A 58 -7.89 -6.91 -11.66
CA HIS A 58 -7.41 -5.54 -11.59
C HIS A 58 -8.18 -4.61 -12.53
N ARG A 59 -8.32 -4.97 -13.82
CA ARG A 59 -9.10 -4.16 -14.76
C ARG A 59 -10.55 -3.99 -14.31
N TRP A 60 -11.15 -5.06 -13.79
CA TRP A 60 -12.47 -4.98 -13.17
C TRP A 60 -12.50 -3.99 -12.01
N TYR A 61 -11.48 -3.99 -11.13
CA TYR A 61 -11.42 -3.08 -9.98
C TYR A 61 -11.28 -1.62 -10.41
N VAL A 62 -10.43 -1.35 -11.40
CA VAL A 62 -10.26 -0.03 -12.04
C VAL A 62 -11.60 0.45 -12.63
N ASP A 63 -12.28 -0.40 -13.39
CA ASP A 63 -13.60 -0.09 -13.95
C ASP A 63 -14.65 0.15 -12.86
N TRP A 64 -14.63 -0.66 -11.81
CA TRP A 64 -15.52 -0.53 -10.66
C TRP A 64 -15.30 0.79 -9.93
N LEU A 65 -14.06 1.19 -9.67
CA LEU A 65 -13.74 2.48 -9.05
C LEU A 65 -14.21 3.65 -9.90
N ALA A 66 -13.90 3.64 -11.21
CA ALA A 66 -14.34 4.67 -12.14
C ALA A 66 -15.87 4.81 -12.15
N TYR A 67 -16.59 3.69 -12.26
CA TYR A 67 -18.05 3.67 -12.19
C TYR A 67 -18.57 4.23 -10.86
N ARG A 68 -17.97 3.82 -9.73
CA ARG A 68 -18.38 4.25 -8.39
C ARG A 68 -18.12 5.73 -8.14
N PHE A 69 -17.02 6.29 -8.63
CA PHE A 69 -16.77 7.74 -8.58
C PHE A 69 -17.80 8.52 -9.41
N ALA A 70 -18.10 8.07 -10.63
CA ALA A 70 -19.11 8.70 -11.47
C ALA A 70 -20.50 8.66 -10.81
N ARG A 71 -20.88 7.51 -10.22
CA ARG A 71 -22.13 7.35 -9.45
C ARG A 71 -22.19 8.20 -8.18
N ALA A 72 -21.03 8.61 -7.63
CA ALA A 72 -20.95 9.55 -6.54
C ALA A 72 -21.02 11.03 -7.00
N GLY A 73 -21.15 11.27 -8.31
CA GLY A 73 -21.30 12.61 -8.89
C GLY A 73 -19.98 13.32 -9.19
N LEU A 74 -18.85 12.61 -9.19
CA LEU A 74 -17.55 13.20 -9.52
C LEU A 74 -17.30 13.16 -11.03
N ARG A 75 -16.52 14.12 -11.53
CA ARG A 75 -16.00 14.07 -12.90
C ARG A 75 -14.83 13.09 -12.96
N VAL A 76 -15.00 11.99 -13.68
CA VAL A 76 -14.02 10.90 -13.79
C VAL A 76 -13.16 11.05 -15.06
N HIS A 77 -11.88 10.74 -14.91
CA HIS A 77 -10.86 10.75 -15.94
C HIS A 77 -10.12 9.40 -15.91
N ARG A 78 -9.55 9.03 -17.06
CA ARG A 78 -8.79 7.79 -17.23
C ARG A 78 -7.56 8.06 -18.08
N ASP A 79 -6.40 7.64 -17.57
CA ASP A 79 -5.15 7.72 -18.28
C ASP A 79 -4.74 6.28 -18.64
N ARG A 80 -4.85 5.97 -19.93
CA ARG A 80 -4.62 4.62 -20.47
C ARG A 80 -3.13 4.41 -20.68
N HIS A 81 -2.58 3.35 -20.09
CA HIS A 81 -1.19 2.96 -20.29
C HIS A 81 -1.10 1.53 -20.85
N THR A 82 -0.05 1.27 -21.61
CA THR A 82 0.27 -0.05 -22.16
C THR A 82 1.62 -0.54 -21.67
N PHE A 83 1.74 -1.83 -21.44
CA PHE A 83 2.96 -2.46 -20.91
C PHE A 83 3.05 -3.92 -21.37
N THR A 84 4.21 -4.53 -21.14
CA THR A 84 4.38 -5.98 -21.35
C THR A 84 4.07 -6.70 -20.05
N ARG A 85 2.92 -7.37 -20.00
CA ARG A 85 2.51 -8.14 -18.83
C ARG A 85 3.13 -9.53 -18.86
N TRP A 86 3.72 -9.95 -17.76
CA TRP A 86 4.18 -11.32 -17.55
C TRP A 86 3.10 -12.12 -16.80
N ALA A 87 2.58 -13.18 -17.42
CA ALA A 87 1.46 -13.96 -16.91
C ALA A 87 1.92 -15.41 -16.59
N PRO A 88 2.26 -15.71 -15.32
CA PRO A 88 2.65 -17.05 -14.91
C PRO A 88 1.47 -18.02 -14.98
N ARG A 89 1.75 -19.27 -15.38
CA ARG A 89 0.74 -20.33 -15.58
C ARG A 89 0.99 -21.53 -14.69
N ARG A 90 2.22 -22.05 -14.69
CA ARG A 90 2.63 -23.16 -13.84
C ARG A 90 4.08 -23.04 -13.42
N TRP A 91 4.38 -23.54 -12.23
CA TRP A 91 5.74 -23.67 -11.74
C TRP A 91 5.89 -24.92 -10.88
N SER A 92 7.07 -25.52 -10.93
CA SER A 92 7.40 -26.69 -10.12
C SER A 92 8.91 -26.85 -10.01
N LEU A 93 9.33 -27.55 -8.96
CA LEU A 93 10.71 -27.96 -8.75
C LEU A 93 10.72 -29.44 -8.36
N SER A 94 11.61 -30.21 -8.97
CA SER A 94 11.92 -31.57 -8.54
C SER A 94 13.42 -31.79 -8.49
N VAL A 95 13.89 -32.60 -7.55
CA VAL A 95 15.30 -32.99 -7.41
C VAL A 95 15.36 -34.50 -7.35
N GLU A 96 16.16 -35.13 -8.21
CA GLU A 96 16.21 -36.60 -8.38
C GLU A 96 14.81 -37.22 -8.60
N GLY A 97 13.96 -36.53 -9.38
CA GLY A 97 12.58 -36.95 -9.64
C GLY A 97 11.61 -36.71 -8.47
N VAL A 98 12.08 -36.28 -7.30
CA VAL A 98 11.23 -36.02 -6.12
C VAL A 98 10.78 -34.56 -6.10
N PRO A 99 9.46 -34.27 -6.00
CA PRO A 99 8.96 -32.90 -5.89
C PRO A 99 9.49 -32.17 -4.66
N VAL A 100 9.89 -30.91 -4.84
CA VAL A 100 10.27 -29.99 -3.76
C VAL A 100 9.18 -28.92 -3.62
N PRO A 101 8.63 -28.70 -2.41
CA PRO A 101 7.67 -27.62 -2.17
C PRO A 101 8.25 -26.26 -2.53
N VAL A 102 7.64 -25.62 -3.53
CA VAL A 102 7.93 -24.24 -3.93
C VAL A 102 7.09 -23.30 -3.05
N ALA A 103 7.72 -22.26 -2.52
CA ALA A 103 7.03 -21.25 -1.73
C ALA A 103 6.24 -20.29 -2.62
N PHE A 104 6.85 -19.80 -3.70
CA PHE A 104 6.25 -18.98 -4.75
C PHE A 104 7.23 -18.83 -5.94
N TYR A 105 6.76 -18.33 -7.08
CA TYR A 105 7.62 -17.99 -8.21
C TYR A 105 8.25 -16.61 -8.01
N PHE A 106 9.42 -16.35 -8.63
CA PHE A 106 10.00 -15.01 -8.66
C PHE A 106 9.33 -14.21 -9.80
N PRO A 107 8.53 -13.16 -9.53
CA PRO A 107 7.84 -12.41 -10.57
C PRO A 107 8.80 -11.81 -11.59
N TYR A 108 8.50 -11.96 -12.89
CA TYR A 108 9.32 -11.42 -13.99
C TYR A 108 10.76 -11.97 -14.01
N SER A 109 11.04 -13.10 -13.36
CA SER A 109 12.39 -13.71 -13.40
C SER A 109 12.77 -14.19 -14.80
N GLY A 110 11.84 -14.85 -15.49
CA GLY A 110 12.04 -15.46 -16.79
C GLY A 110 11.21 -16.73 -16.93
N GLU A 111 11.27 -17.36 -18.08
CA GLU A 111 10.47 -18.52 -18.44
C GLU A 111 11.36 -19.74 -18.71
N THR A 112 10.82 -20.92 -18.44
CA THR A 112 11.37 -22.17 -18.97
C THR A 112 10.62 -22.56 -20.25
N PRO A 113 11.20 -23.40 -21.12
CA PRO A 113 10.41 -24.16 -22.08
C PRO A 113 9.32 -25.00 -21.38
N PRO A 114 8.29 -25.51 -22.10
CA PRO A 114 7.21 -26.30 -21.50
C PRO A 114 7.70 -27.52 -20.69
N GLY A 115 8.79 -28.16 -21.11
CA GLY A 115 9.39 -29.30 -20.39
C GLY A 115 10.23 -28.93 -19.16
N GLY A 116 10.36 -27.64 -18.84
CA GLY A 116 11.28 -27.15 -17.82
C GLY A 116 12.73 -27.05 -18.31
N VAL A 117 13.61 -26.68 -17.40
CA VAL A 117 15.06 -26.75 -17.55
C VAL A 117 15.61 -27.77 -16.56
N SER A 118 16.57 -28.58 -17.01
CA SER A 118 17.15 -29.67 -16.24
C SER A 118 18.66 -29.53 -16.16
N GLY A 119 19.23 -29.81 -14.99
CA GLY A 119 20.67 -29.80 -14.80
C GLY A 119 21.09 -30.07 -13.37
N ARG A 120 22.40 -30.18 -13.14
CA ARG A 120 22.95 -30.30 -11.79
C ARG A 120 22.72 -29.02 -11.00
N LEU A 121 22.43 -29.16 -9.72
CA LEU A 121 22.38 -28.05 -8.78
C LEU A 121 23.81 -27.56 -8.46
N ALA A 122 23.93 -26.26 -8.19
CA ALA A 122 25.16 -25.64 -7.69
C ALA A 122 24.84 -24.69 -6.53
N TYR A 123 25.28 -25.01 -5.32
CA TYR A 123 25.10 -24.14 -4.16
C TYR A 123 26.14 -23.01 -4.17
N LEU A 124 25.67 -21.77 -4.21
CA LEU A 124 26.55 -20.59 -4.25
C LEU A 124 26.68 -19.87 -2.90
N GLY A 125 25.99 -20.33 -1.86
CA GLY A 125 25.94 -19.64 -0.57
C GLY A 125 24.94 -18.49 -0.59
N ALA A 126 25.29 -17.37 0.04
CA ALA A 126 24.49 -16.15 0.00
C ALA A 126 24.30 -15.66 -1.45
N SER A 127 23.17 -15.01 -1.70
CA SER A 127 22.84 -14.38 -2.99
C SER A 127 24.04 -13.64 -3.59
N PRO A 128 24.50 -14.04 -4.80
CA PRO A 128 25.67 -13.42 -5.42
C PRO A 128 25.49 -11.92 -5.70
N LEU A 129 26.49 -11.13 -5.33
CA LEU A 129 26.52 -9.68 -5.56
C LEU A 129 27.10 -9.28 -6.94
N ASN A 130 27.66 -10.21 -7.70
CA ASN A 130 28.28 -9.93 -9.00
C ASN A 130 28.27 -11.13 -9.97
N ALA A 131 28.52 -10.85 -11.24
CA ALA A 131 28.53 -11.82 -12.35
C ALA A 131 29.59 -12.93 -12.19
N ALA A 132 30.76 -12.64 -11.61
CA ALA A 132 31.83 -13.62 -11.45
C ALA A 132 31.38 -14.79 -10.55
N LEU A 133 30.64 -14.50 -9.49
CA LEU A 133 30.09 -15.53 -8.60
C LEU A 133 29.03 -16.41 -9.30
N TRP A 134 28.22 -15.84 -10.19
CA TRP A 134 27.24 -16.60 -10.98
C TRP A 134 27.88 -17.62 -11.91
N SER A 135 29.07 -17.34 -12.45
CA SER A 135 29.78 -18.22 -13.38
C SER A 135 30.10 -19.62 -12.82
N ARG A 136 30.14 -19.77 -11.49
CA ARG A 136 30.30 -21.06 -10.80
C ARG A 136 29.13 -22.03 -11.06
N ALA A 137 27.97 -21.51 -11.47
CA ALA A 137 26.78 -22.25 -11.84
C ALA A 137 26.50 -22.24 -13.37
N ARG A 138 27.50 -21.94 -14.21
CA ARG A 138 27.36 -22.03 -15.67
C ARG A 138 26.90 -23.43 -16.09
N GLY A 139 25.84 -23.50 -16.90
CA GLY A 139 25.23 -24.75 -17.37
C GLY A 139 24.53 -25.55 -16.27
N LYS A 140 24.26 -24.94 -15.11
CA LYS A 140 23.67 -25.57 -13.92
C LYS A 140 22.49 -24.75 -13.41
N ILE A 141 21.74 -25.33 -12.47
CA ILE A 141 20.71 -24.60 -11.71
C ILE A 141 21.35 -24.10 -10.42
N ALA A 142 21.38 -22.78 -10.22
CA ALA A 142 21.98 -22.18 -9.03
C ALA A 142 21.04 -22.28 -7.82
N VAL A 143 21.60 -22.54 -6.64
CA VAL A 143 20.90 -22.48 -5.36
C VAL A 143 21.55 -21.45 -4.47
N VAL A 144 20.77 -20.46 -4.05
CA VAL A 144 21.25 -19.29 -3.29
C VAL A 144 20.43 -19.09 -2.03
N ASP A 145 21.08 -18.66 -0.96
CA ASP A 145 20.43 -18.20 0.26
C ASP A 145 20.08 -16.72 0.15
N VAL A 146 18.83 -16.38 0.44
CA VAL A 146 18.38 -15.00 0.55
C VAL A 146 17.84 -14.79 1.96
N ALA A 147 18.42 -13.82 2.66
CA ALA A 147 18.02 -13.47 4.01
C ALA A 147 16.76 -12.61 4.00
N SER A 148 15.84 -12.88 4.92
CA SER A 148 14.69 -12.03 5.22
C SER A 148 14.75 -11.62 6.70
N PRO A 149 15.71 -10.76 7.09
CA PRO A 149 15.89 -10.37 8.48
C PRO A 149 14.69 -9.55 8.99
N GLN A 150 14.46 -9.59 10.31
CA GLN A 150 13.61 -8.59 10.93
C GLN A 150 14.31 -7.23 10.89
N LEU A 151 13.58 -6.18 10.53
CA LEU A 151 14.12 -4.84 10.38
C LEU A 151 13.96 -4.03 11.68
N PRO A 152 14.94 -3.19 12.06
CA PRO A 152 14.86 -2.31 13.21
C PRO A 152 13.96 -1.09 12.94
N ILE A 153 12.66 -1.32 12.91
CA ILE A 153 11.62 -0.36 12.49
C ILE A 153 11.77 1.01 13.17
N THR A 154 11.97 1.07 14.49
CA THR A 154 12.08 2.35 15.19
C THR A 154 13.36 3.12 14.90
N ALA A 155 14.44 2.44 14.51
CA ALA A 155 15.68 3.08 14.11
C ALA A 155 15.58 3.58 12.66
N THR A 156 14.97 2.79 11.78
CA THR A 156 14.76 3.16 10.37
C THR A 156 13.71 4.26 10.19
N PHE A 157 12.63 4.21 10.98
CA PHE A 157 11.50 5.14 10.91
C PHE A 157 11.19 5.73 12.29
N PRO A 158 12.06 6.62 12.81
CA PRO A 158 11.89 7.20 14.13
C PRO A 158 10.59 8.02 14.23
N PRO A 159 9.66 7.67 15.12
CA PRO A 159 8.40 8.39 15.26
C PRO A 159 8.60 9.84 15.68
N THR A 160 8.04 10.77 14.92
CA THR A 160 7.95 12.20 15.24
C THR A 160 6.70 12.57 16.03
N GLY A 161 5.81 11.60 16.26
CA GLY A 161 4.54 11.75 16.97
C GLY A 161 3.76 10.42 16.99
N ARG A 162 2.75 10.30 17.86
CA ARG A 162 1.99 9.06 18.06
C ARG A 162 0.59 9.28 18.61
N TYR A 163 -0.33 8.36 18.33
CA TYR A 163 -1.65 8.31 18.95
C TYR A 163 -2.11 6.86 19.28
N PRO A 164 -2.65 6.62 20.48
CA PRO A 164 -2.63 7.50 21.65
C PRO A 164 -1.19 7.75 22.14
N SER A 165 -1.00 8.66 23.10
CA SER A 165 0.33 8.95 23.67
C SER A 165 1.03 7.70 24.25
N THR A 166 0.26 6.69 24.66
CA THR A 166 0.74 5.41 25.17
C THR A 166 1.10 4.38 24.07
N ALA A 167 0.86 4.69 22.79
CA ALA A 167 1.15 3.77 21.69
C ALA A 167 2.65 3.45 21.63
N ARG A 168 2.97 2.18 21.40
CA ARG A 168 4.34 1.69 21.23
C ARG A 168 4.55 1.10 19.84
N PRO A 169 5.51 1.61 19.05
CA PRO A 169 5.90 0.99 17.79
C PRO A 169 6.62 -0.33 18.06
N PRO A 170 6.64 -1.28 17.10
CA PRO A 170 7.49 -2.45 17.20
C PRO A 170 8.97 -2.03 17.08
N LEU A 171 9.85 -2.62 17.88
CA LEU A 171 11.31 -2.41 17.75
C LEU A 171 11.85 -3.10 16.50
N LEU A 172 11.49 -4.38 16.35
CA LEU A 172 11.80 -5.23 15.20
C LEU A 172 10.50 -5.69 14.56
N ALA A 173 10.46 -5.80 13.23
CA ALA A 173 9.37 -6.43 12.52
C ALA A 173 9.85 -7.17 11.27
N PRO A 174 9.24 -8.33 10.92
CA PRO A 174 9.42 -8.91 9.61
C PRO A 174 8.80 -8.00 8.55
N ALA A 175 9.59 -7.63 7.53
CA ALA A 175 9.14 -6.77 6.44
C ALA A 175 9.51 -7.37 5.06
N PRO A 176 8.83 -8.46 4.63
CA PRO A 176 9.02 -9.07 3.32
C PRO A 176 9.03 -8.08 2.15
N SER A 177 8.13 -7.10 2.15
CA SER A 177 8.02 -6.08 1.10
C SER A 177 9.27 -5.22 0.93
N ILE A 178 10.10 -5.10 1.98
CA ILE A 178 11.37 -4.37 1.95
C ILE A 178 12.53 -5.34 1.73
N ALA A 179 12.60 -6.41 2.52
CA ALA A 179 13.73 -7.35 2.49
C ALA A 179 13.84 -8.08 1.15
N ASP A 180 12.72 -8.54 0.59
CA ASP A 180 12.74 -9.29 -0.67
C ASP A 180 13.07 -8.36 -1.85
N VAL A 181 12.65 -7.09 -1.81
CA VAL A 181 13.04 -6.09 -2.82
C VAL A 181 14.52 -5.74 -2.72
N ALA A 182 15.05 -5.56 -1.51
CA ALA A 182 16.42 -5.13 -1.30
C ALA A 182 17.46 -6.25 -1.48
N LEU A 183 17.09 -7.50 -1.16
CA LEU A 183 18.03 -8.63 -1.07
C LEU A 183 17.80 -9.71 -2.13
N ALA A 184 16.74 -9.63 -2.95
CA ALA A 184 16.58 -10.55 -4.06
C ALA A 184 17.77 -10.46 -5.04
N PRO A 185 18.22 -11.60 -5.61
CA PRO A 185 19.26 -11.61 -6.61
C PRO A 185 18.85 -10.84 -7.89
N LEU A 186 19.82 -10.16 -8.49
CA LEU A 186 19.72 -9.68 -9.88
C LEU A 186 20.04 -10.83 -10.83
N LEU A 187 18.99 -11.38 -11.43
CA LEU A 187 19.00 -12.59 -12.24
C LEU A 187 19.54 -12.36 -13.67
N GLU A 188 19.65 -11.11 -14.13
CA GLU A 188 20.33 -10.77 -15.40
C GLU A 188 21.79 -11.24 -15.39
N GLY A 189 22.47 -11.12 -14.24
CA GLY A 189 23.83 -11.63 -14.07
C GLY A 189 23.91 -13.15 -14.16
N ALA A 190 22.91 -13.85 -13.62
CA ALA A 190 22.79 -15.31 -13.74
C ALA A 190 22.57 -15.73 -15.20
N ARG A 191 21.66 -15.03 -15.92
CA ARG A 191 21.43 -15.22 -17.36
C ARG A 191 22.72 -15.05 -18.16
N ALA A 192 23.43 -13.93 -17.97
CA ALA A 192 24.67 -13.63 -18.69
C ALA A 192 25.79 -14.66 -18.41
N ALA A 193 25.81 -15.23 -17.20
CA ALA A 193 26.74 -16.29 -16.82
C ALA A 193 26.37 -17.68 -17.38
N GLY A 194 25.23 -17.83 -18.07
CA GLY A 194 24.75 -19.10 -18.60
C GLY A 194 24.19 -20.04 -17.54
N VAL A 195 23.64 -19.50 -16.45
CA VAL A 195 22.90 -20.26 -15.43
C VAL A 195 21.53 -20.66 -16.01
N LEU A 196 21.13 -21.92 -15.85
CA LEU A 196 19.89 -22.46 -16.43
C LEU A 196 18.63 -21.98 -15.69
N GLY A 197 18.74 -21.76 -14.39
CA GLY A 197 17.68 -21.27 -13.51
C GLY A 197 18.21 -21.06 -12.09
N VAL A 198 17.46 -20.34 -11.27
CA VAL A 198 17.87 -19.98 -9.89
C VAL A 198 16.82 -20.44 -8.88
N ILE A 199 17.26 -21.07 -7.80
CA ILE A 199 16.41 -21.40 -6.65
C ILE A 199 16.85 -20.55 -5.46
N CYS A 200 15.95 -19.67 -5.01
CA CYS A 200 16.15 -18.78 -3.88
C CYS A 200 15.63 -19.45 -2.61
N ILE A 201 16.52 -19.88 -1.73
CA ILE A 201 16.16 -20.37 -0.39
C ILE A 201 15.93 -19.15 0.50
N ARG A 202 14.69 -18.98 0.95
CA ARG A 202 14.35 -17.93 1.90
C ARG A 202 14.78 -18.32 3.31
N THR A 203 15.48 -17.43 4.00
CA THR A 203 16.07 -17.70 5.33
C THR A 203 15.68 -16.63 6.33
N GLY A 204 15.69 -16.98 7.63
CA GLY A 204 15.36 -16.03 8.71
C GLY A 204 13.86 -15.79 8.93
N VAL A 205 13.00 -16.57 8.28
CA VAL A 205 11.53 -16.53 8.41
C VAL A 205 10.97 -17.93 8.64
N SER A 206 9.72 -18.07 9.10
CA SER A 206 9.02 -19.36 9.08
C SER A 206 8.58 -19.77 7.66
N ASP A 207 8.29 -21.06 7.46
CA ASP A 207 7.69 -21.56 6.21
C ASP A 207 6.32 -20.93 5.92
N ALA A 208 5.57 -20.56 6.96
CA ALA A 208 4.24 -19.96 6.80
C ALA A 208 4.33 -18.50 6.33
N LEU A 209 5.31 -17.73 6.82
CA LEU A 209 5.59 -16.39 6.29
C LEU A 209 6.28 -16.44 4.91
N ALA A 210 7.05 -17.48 4.63
CA ALA A 210 7.76 -17.62 3.36
C ALA A 210 6.84 -17.91 2.16
N ARG A 211 5.67 -18.51 2.38
CA ARG A 211 4.77 -19.00 1.33
C ARG A 211 3.94 -17.90 0.67
N ASP A 212 3.53 -18.18 -0.57
CA ASP A 212 2.53 -17.43 -1.33
C ASP A 212 2.82 -15.93 -1.35
N GLN A 213 4.02 -15.53 -1.76
CA GLN A 213 4.36 -14.11 -1.92
C GLN A 213 4.37 -13.69 -3.40
N TYR A 214 4.25 -12.39 -3.64
CA TYR A 214 4.50 -11.76 -4.93
C TYR A 214 5.63 -10.74 -4.77
N SER A 215 6.87 -11.21 -4.82
CA SER A 215 8.06 -10.37 -4.59
C SER A 215 9.32 -10.98 -5.25
N PRO A 216 10.30 -10.17 -5.70
CA PRO A 216 10.25 -8.72 -5.81
C PRO A 216 9.29 -8.27 -6.92
N PHE A 217 8.78 -7.04 -6.80
CA PHE A 217 7.89 -6.42 -7.78
C PHE A 217 8.49 -5.17 -8.45
N THR A 218 9.71 -4.79 -8.05
CA THR A 218 10.43 -3.58 -8.50
C THR A 218 11.44 -3.84 -9.62
N THR A 219 11.58 -5.08 -10.09
CA THR A 219 12.49 -5.47 -11.16
C THR A 219 11.73 -5.77 -12.45
N GLY A 220 12.31 -5.42 -13.61
CA GLY A 220 11.79 -5.80 -14.91
C GLY A 220 11.95 -7.29 -15.21
N HIS A 221 11.70 -7.69 -16.46
CA HIS A 221 11.96 -9.07 -16.91
C HIS A 221 13.47 -9.34 -16.96
N GLN A 222 13.93 -10.35 -16.22
CA GLN A 222 15.37 -10.62 -16.05
C GLN A 222 15.91 -11.77 -16.92
N GLY A 223 15.01 -12.57 -17.51
CA GLY A 223 15.31 -13.66 -18.43
C GLY A 223 16.07 -14.87 -17.87
N CYS A 224 16.05 -15.10 -16.56
CA CYS A 224 16.51 -16.35 -15.94
C CYS A 224 15.42 -16.88 -14.99
N PRO A 225 14.81 -18.05 -15.27
CA PRO A 225 13.68 -18.53 -14.48
C PRO A 225 14.09 -18.81 -13.03
N ALA A 226 13.31 -18.29 -12.08
CA ALA A 226 13.62 -18.45 -10.67
C ALA A 226 12.42 -18.77 -9.78
N LEU A 227 12.65 -19.61 -8.78
CA LEU A 227 11.65 -20.03 -7.80
C LEU A 227 12.16 -19.80 -6.38
N TRP A 228 11.25 -19.49 -5.47
CA TRP A 228 11.53 -19.38 -4.05
C TRP A 228 11.15 -20.67 -3.33
N VAL A 229 11.97 -21.11 -2.39
CA VAL A 229 11.66 -22.24 -1.50
C VAL A 229 11.73 -21.80 -0.04
N GLY A 230 10.84 -22.38 0.78
CA GLY A 230 10.79 -22.11 2.21
C GLY A 230 11.98 -22.68 2.98
N PRO A 231 12.23 -22.21 4.21
CA PRO A 231 13.35 -22.64 5.05
C PRO A 231 13.47 -24.16 5.21
N THR A 232 12.36 -24.88 5.42
CA THR A 232 12.41 -26.34 5.67
C THR A 232 12.82 -27.12 4.42
N ALA A 233 12.22 -26.80 3.27
CA ALA A 233 12.63 -27.39 1.98
C ALA A 233 14.06 -26.98 1.62
N GLY A 234 14.41 -25.72 1.89
CA GLY A 234 15.73 -25.16 1.66
C GLY A 234 16.86 -25.92 2.36
N LYS A 235 16.67 -26.37 3.61
CA LYS A 235 17.68 -27.19 4.33
C LYS A 235 18.08 -28.44 3.54
N ARG A 236 17.09 -29.17 3.00
CA ARG A 236 17.33 -30.37 2.19
C ARG A 236 17.97 -30.00 0.85
N LEU A 237 17.47 -28.95 0.21
CA LEU A 237 17.97 -28.48 -1.09
C LEU A 237 19.44 -28.06 -1.02
N ARG A 238 19.92 -27.46 0.08
CA ARG A 238 21.35 -27.14 0.26
C ARG A 238 22.23 -28.37 0.20
N ALA A 239 21.84 -29.45 0.89
CA ALA A 239 22.60 -30.70 0.90
C ALA A 239 22.64 -31.31 -0.52
N GLN A 240 21.49 -31.37 -1.19
CA GLN A 240 21.38 -31.85 -2.56
C GLN A 240 22.21 -31.00 -3.54
N ALA A 241 22.20 -29.67 -3.37
CA ALA A 241 22.97 -28.76 -4.22
C ALA A 241 24.48 -28.85 -4.01
N ARG A 242 24.94 -29.15 -2.79
CA ARG A 242 26.36 -29.44 -2.52
C ARG A 242 26.80 -30.78 -3.11
N ALA A 243 25.90 -31.76 -3.15
CA ALA A 243 26.13 -33.05 -3.80
C ALA A 243 26.03 -32.99 -5.34
N GLY A 244 25.64 -31.84 -5.91
CA GLY A 244 25.45 -31.69 -7.36
C GLY A 244 24.32 -32.55 -7.92
N ALA A 245 23.27 -32.77 -7.12
CA ALA A 245 22.06 -33.51 -7.50
C ALA A 245 21.40 -32.91 -8.74
N HIS A 246 20.73 -33.74 -9.51
CA HIS A 246 20.02 -33.32 -10.70
C HIS A 246 18.64 -32.76 -10.34
N ALA A 247 18.28 -31.63 -10.93
CA ALA A 247 16.99 -30.98 -10.71
C ALA A 247 16.31 -30.63 -12.03
N THR A 248 14.99 -30.50 -11.96
CA THR A 248 14.17 -29.92 -13.02
C THR A 248 13.37 -28.77 -12.45
N LEU A 249 13.55 -27.58 -13.01
CA LEU A 249 12.81 -26.37 -12.69
C LEU A 249 11.86 -26.09 -13.85
N THR A 250 10.57 -25.87 -13.55
CA THR A 250 9.58 -25.39 -14.52
C THR A 250 9.03 -24.06 -14.06
N LEU A 251 8.97 -23.10 -14.98
CA LEU A 251 8.29 -21.81 -14.82
C LEU A 251 7.72 -21.40 -16.18
N ASP A 252 6.51 -21.86 -16.47
CA ASP A 252 5.75 -21.48 -17.68
C ASP A 252 5.02 -20.17 -17.41
N ALA A 253 5.37 -19.15 -18.18
CA ALA A 253 4.69 -17.87 -18.20
C ALA A 253 4.62 -17.34 -19.63
N ARG A 254 3.74 -16.36 -19.85
CA ARG A 254 3.62 -15.66 -21.14
C ARG A 254 3.90 -14.19 -20.98
N LEU A 255 4.75 -13.65 -21.86
CA LEU A 255 4.83 -12.21 -22.11
C LEU A 255 3.66 -11.81 -23.01
N LEU A 256 2.94 -10.78 -22.61
CA LEU A 256 1.77 -10.26 -23.30
C LEU A 256 1.98 -8.77 -23.59
N PRO A 257 2.72 -8.44 -24.67
CA PRO A 257 2.92 -7.06 -25.11
C PRO A 257 1.57 -6.38 -25.42
N GLY A 258 1.51 -5.06 -25.23
CA GLY A 258 0.28 -4.29 -25.46
C GLY A 258 -0.85 -4.57 -24.46
N SER A 259 -0.54 -5.29 -23.37
CA SER A 259 -1.44 -5.35 -22.21
C SER A 259 -1.64 -3.94 -21.67
N ALA A 260 -2.81 -3.66 -21.10
CA ALA A 260 -3.15 -2.30 -20.72
C ALA A 260 -3.84 -2.22 -19.36
N SER A 261 -3.70 -1.05 -18.75
CA SER A 261 -4.26 -0.69 -17.46
C SER A 261 -4.46 0.82 -17.40
N ASP A 262 -5.38 1.29 -16.55
CA ASP A 262 -5.72 2.71 -16.49
C ASP A 262 -5.39 3.26 -15.10
N THR A 263 -4.79 4.44 -15.05
CA THR A 263 -4.92 5.31 -13.87
C THR A 263 -6.31 5.93 -13.91
N VAL A 264 -7.04 5.86 -12.80
CA VAL A 264 -8.38 6.46 -12.67
C VAL A 264 -8.30 7.59 -11.68
N TRP A 265 -8.74 8.77 -12.08
CA TRP A 265 -8.83 9.91 -11.17
C TRP A 265 -10.16 10.65 -11.31
N ALA A 266 -10.57 11.30 -10.22
CA ALA A 266 -11.88 11.93 -10.14
C ALA A 266 -11.79 13.27 -9.41
N VAL A 267 -12.47 14.28 -9.97
CA VAL A 267 -12.44 15.65 -9.45
C VAL A 267 -13.78 16.00 -8.80
N LEU A 268 -13.69 16.50 -7.56
CA LEU A 268 -14.80 17.06 -6.82
C LEU A 268 -14.54 18.56 -6.54
N PRO A 269 -15.13 19.49 -7.31
CA PRO A 269 -14.84 20.92 -7.22
C PRO A 269 -15.14 21.53 -5.85
N GLY A 270 -14.24 22.37 -5.33
CA GLY A 270 -14.45 23.20 -4.13
C GLY A 270 -14.89 24.63 -4.46
N SER A 271 -15.23 25.44 -3.45
CA SER A 271 -15.56 26.86 -3.64
C SER A 271 -14.37 27.71 -4.08
N ASP A 272 -13.14 27.38 -3.68
CA ASP A 272 -11.91 28.00 -4.18
C ASP A 272 -11.37 27.22 -5.39
N PRO A 273 -11.38 27.80 -6.61
CA PRO A 273 -10.90 27.10 -7.80
C PRO A 273 -9.37 26.98 -7.87
N ARG A 274 -8.63 27.71 -7.02
CA ARG A 274 -7.17 27.85 -7.08
C ARG A 274 -6.42 26.84 -6.22
N GLU A 275 -7.09 26.19 -5.26
CA GLU A 275 -6.44 25.25 -4.34
C GLU A 275 -7.07 23.85 -4.42
N ALA A 276 -6.21 22.82 -4.38
CA ALA A 276 -6.61 21.41 -4.34
C ALA A 276 -5.92 20.63 -3.22
N VAL A 277 -6.60 19.58 -2.78
CA VAL A 277 -5.99 18.47 -2.04
C VAL A 277 -6.11 17.21 -2.89
N VAL A 278 -4.97 16.55 -3.12
CA VAL A 278 -4.95 15.23 -3.75
C VAL A 278 -5.13 14.17 -2.67
N VAL A 279 -5.94 13.16 -2.94
CA VAL A 279 -6.11 11.98 -2.09
C VAL A 279 -5.82 10.76 -2.96
N ASN A 280 -4.75 10.03 -2.68
CA ASN A 280 -4.23 9.03 -3.60
C ASN A 280 -3.91 7.67 -2.98
N THR A 281 -3.74 6.70 -3.87
CA THR A 281 -3.37 5.30 -3.65
C THR A 281 -3.11 4.64 -5.01
N HIS A 282 -2.75 3.36 -5.04
CA HIS A 282 -2.68 2.56 -6.26
C HIS A 282 -3.78 1.47 -6.30
N THR A 283 -3.97 0.83 -7.46
CA THR A 283 -5.07 -0.13 -7.70
C THR A 283 -4.63 -1.59 -7.86
N ASP A 284 -3.34 -1.85 -8.01
CA ASP A 284 -2.79 -3.19 -8.26
C ASP A 284 -2.00 -3.77 -7.09
N GLY A 285 -2.08 -5.09 -6.92
CA GLY A 285 -1.40 -5.78 -5.81
C GLY A 285 -1.76 -7.26 -5.69
N PRO A 286 -1.22 -7.95 -4.67
CA PRO A 286 -1.42 -9.38 -4.48
C PRO A 286 -2.58 -9.73 -3.54
N ASN A 287 -3.04 -8.79 -2.70
CA ASN A 287 -4.05 -9.04 -1.68
C ASN A 287 -4.85 -7.79 -1.32
N VAL A 288 -5.93 -7.97 -0.55
CA VAL A 288 -6.86 -6.88 -0.21
C VAL A 288 -6.19 -5.74 0.54
N ALA A 289 -5.25 -6.02 1.44
CA ALA A 289 -4.56 -4.98 2.19
C ALA A 289 -3.84 -4.02 1.24
N GLU A 290 -3.16 -4.57 0.24
CA GLU A 290 -2.42 -3.79 -0.73
C GLU A 290 -3.31 -2.79 -1.49
N GLU A 291 -4.44 -3.23 -2.07
CA GLU A 291 -5.22 -2.37 -2.97
C GLU A 291 -6.53 -1.82 -2.39
N ASN A 292 -6.80 -1.98 -1.09
CA ASN A 292 -8.01 -1.45 -0.46
C ASN A 292 -8.00 0.08 -0.24
N GLY A 293 -6.89 0.76 -0.53
CA GLY A 293 -6.81 2.22 -0.51
C GLY A 293 -7.89 2.87 -1.38
N GLY A 294 -8.14 2.31 -2.57
CA GLY A 294 -9.19 2.80 -3.49
C GLY A 294 -10.59 2.76 -2.88
N LEU A 295 -10.86 1.81 -1.98
CA LEU A 295 -12.12 1.77 -1.21
C LEU A 295 -12.22 2.94 -0.22
N GLY A 296 -11.09 3.31 0.39
CA GLY A 296 -10.96 4.50 1.23
C GLY A 296 -11.21 5.79 0.44
N LEU A 297 -10.59 5.92 -0.75
CA LEU A 297 -10.85 7.05 -1.66
C LEU A 297 -12.33 7.14 -2.02
N LEU A 298 -12.97 6.03 -2.39
CA LEU A 298 -14.40 6.01 -2.70
C LEU A 298 -15.27 6.41 -1.51
N ALA A 299 -14.94 5.95 -0.30
CA ALA A 299 -15.67 6.32 0.91
C ALA A 299 -15.59 7.83 1.16
N LEU A 300 -14.39 8.42 1.05
CA LEU A 300 -14.17 9.86 1.17
C LEU A 300 -14.90 10.63 0.05
N ALA A 301 -14.81 10.17 -1.20
CA ALA A 301 -15.49 10.80 -2.33
C ALA A 301 -17.00 10.88 -2.13
N ARG A 302 -17.64 9.79 -1.68
CA ARG A 302 -19.09 9.75 -1.38
C ARG A 302 -19.47 10.71 -0.24
N GLU A 303 -18.68 10.72 0.84
CA GLU A 303 -18.93 11.59 1.98
C GLU A 303 -18.83 13.06 1.58
N PHE A 304 -17.75 13.44 0.90
CA PHE A 304 -17.55 14.83 0.52
C PHE A 304 -18.46 15.27 -0.62
N ALA A 305 -18.86 14.40 -1.54
CA ALA A 305 -19.81 14.75 -2.60
C ALA A 305 -21.19 15.18 -2.05
N ALA A 306 -21.59 14.62 -0.91
CA ALA A 306 -22.80 15.02 -0.19
C ALA A 306 -22.66 16.36 0.58
N VAL A 307 -21.46 16.92 0.68
CA VAL A 307 -21.23 18.26 1.23
C VAL A 307 -21.38 19.30 0.11
N PRO A 308 -22.26 20.32 0.27
CA PRO A 308 -22.41 21.39 -0.71
C PRO A 308 -21.10 22.09 -1.03
N ARG A 309 -20.91 22.49 -2.29
CA ARG A 309 -19.68 23.16 -2.75
C ARG A 309 -19.33 24.40 -1.92
N SER A 310 -20.31 25.14 -1.43
CA SER A 310 -20.10 26.33 -0.57
C SER A 310 -19.46 25.99 0.79
N ARG A 311 -19.55 24.73 1.23
CA ARG A 311 -19.00 24.23 2.52
C ARG A 311 -17.76 23.35 2.37
N ARG A 312 -17.25 23.19 1.16
CA ARG A 312 -15.99 22.50 0.85
C ARG A 312 -15.09 23.48 0.12
N ARG A 313 -14.07 23.99 0.80
CA ARG A 313 -13.24 25.09 0.26
C ARG A 313 -12.41 24.61 -0.90
N ARG A 314 -11.63 23.54 -0.71
CA ARG A 314 -10.70 23.06 -1.75
C ARG A 314 -11.34 22.05 -2.68
N THR A 315 -10.83 22.02 -3.89
CA THR A 315 -11.11 20.92 -4.80
C THR A 315 -10.45 19.65 -4.26
N LEU A 316 -11.19 18.54 -4.23
CA LEU A 316 -10.61 17.22 -3.93
C LEU A 316 -10.37 16.49 -5.23
N VAL A 317 -9.16 15.93 -5.38
CA VAL A 317 -8.75 15.14 -6.54
C VAL A 317 -8.40 13.76 -6.01
N PHE A 318 -9.24 12.77 -6.33
CA PHE A 318 -9.02 11.39 -5.94
C PHE A 318 -8.24 10.70 -7.06
N VAL A 319 -7.06 10.16 -6.78
CA VAL A 319 -6.18 9.56 -7.79
C VAL A 319 -5.88 8.11 -7.38
N ALA A 320 -6.29 7.16 -8.22
CA ALA A 320 -6.02 5.74 -8.06
C ALA A 320 -5.12 5.30 -9.21
N THR A 321 -3.81 5.26 -8.96
CA THR A 321 -2.79 4.98 -9.97
C THR A 321 -2.69 3.49 -10.28
N THR A 322 -2.35 3.17 -11.53
CA THR A 322 -2.01 1.80 -11.91
C THR A 322 -0.52 1.59 -11.93
N GLY A 323 -0.07 0.36 -11.64
CA GLY A 323 1.28 -0.10 -11.97
C GLY A 323 2.28 -0.01 -10.83
N HIS A 324 1.83 0.10 -9.59
CA HIS A 324 2.71 0.03 -8.41
C HIS A 324 3.47 -1.31 -8.36
N PHE A 325 2.85 -2.40 -8.82
CA PHE A 325 3.50 -3.72 -8.92
C PHE A 325 4.23 -3.94 -10.24
N GLN A 326 4.41 -2.87 -11.03
CA GLN A 326 5.12 -2.82 -12.31
C GLN A 326 5.91 -1.51 -12.48
N LEU A 327 6.48 -0.96 -11.40
CA LEU A 327 7.25 0.29 -11.42
C LEU A 327 8.27 0.40 -12.58
N PRO A 328 9.01 -0.65 -12.98
CA PRO A 328 9.91 -0.58 -14.14
C PRO A 328 9.24 -0.13 -15.46
N GLN A 329 7.92 -0.23 -15.56
CA GLN A 329 7.11 0.15 -16.72
C GLN A 329 6.11 1.29 -16.40
N PHE A 330 6.00 1.73 -15.14
CA PHE A 330 4.96 2.65 -14.64
C PHE A 330 5.53 3.67 -13.65
N ASN A 331 6.60 4.35 -14.01
CA ASN A 331 7.08 5.51 -13.27
C ASN A 331 7.76 6.52 -14.22
N SER A 332 8.14 7.68 -13.69
CA SER A 332 8.83 8.75 -14.44
C SER A 332 10.32 8.47 -14.74
N GLY A 333 10.87 7.35 -14.27
CA GLY A 333 12.30 7.04 -14.31
C GLY A 333 13.14 7.76 -13.24
N ALA A 334 12.54 8.61 -12.40
CA ALA A 334 13.26 9.22 -11.27
C ALA A 334 13.64 8.14 -10.22
N PRO A 335 14.75 8.31 -9.48
CA PRO A 335 15.16 7.36 -8.46
C PRO A 335 14.06 7.10 -7.43
N LEU A 336 13.71 5.83 -7.20
CA LEU A 336 12.67 5.39 -6.26
C LEU A 336 11.25 5.92 -6.55
N ALA A 337 11.02 6.45 -7.76
CA ALA A 337 9.71 6.91 -8.19
C ALA A 337 8.66 5.80 -8.11
N GLN A 338 7.47 6.18 -7.62
CA GLN A 338 6.31 5.28 -7.53
C GLN A 338 5.37 5.51 -8.72
N SER A 339 4.21 4.86 -8.74
CA SER A 339 3.30 4.98 -9.89
C SER A 339 2.66 6.37 -10.03
N ALA A 340 2.52 7.10 -8.91
CA ALA A 340 2.07 8.49 -8.89
C ALA A 340 2.99 9.46 -9.63
N SER A 341 4.28 9.14 -9.78
CA SER A 341 5.20 9.95 -10.57
C SER A 341 4.74 10.14 -12.02
N LEU A 342 4.18 9.09 -12.63
CA LEU A 342 3.71 9.11 -14.01
C LEU A 342 2.49 10.02 -14.13
N TRP A 343 1.54 9.92 -13.20
CA TRP A 343 0.38 10.81 -13.15
C TRP A 343 0.80 12.28 -12.93
N ILE A 344 1.79 12.54 -12.05
CA ILE A 344 2.33 13.90 -11.83
C ILE A 344 3.00 14.44 -13.10
N GLN A 345 3.71 13.59 -13.84
CA GLN A 345 4.36 13.95 -15.10
C GLN A 345 3.33 14.26 -16.20
N ASP A 346 2.25 13.49 -16.28
CA ASP A 346 1.20 13.63 -17.28
C ASP A 346 0.23 14.79 -16.96
N HIS A 347 0.12 15.17 -15.68
CA HIS A 347 -0.79 16.21 -15.19
C HIS A 347 -0.10 17.34 -14.40
N PRO A 348 0.93 18.02 -14.94
CA PRO A 348 1.63 19.09 -14.24
C PRO A 348 0.70 20.28 -13.90
N GLU A 349 -0.38 20.49 -14.67
CA GLU A 349 -1.40 21.50 -14.43
C GLU A 349 -2.20 21.25 -13.15
N MET A 350 -2.31 19.99 -12.70
CA MET A 350 -2.97 19.61 -11.45
C MET A 350 -2.06 19.86 -10.24
N ILE A 351 -0.75 19.95 -10.45
CA ILE A 351 0.23 20.18 -9.40
C ILE A 351 0.55 21.67 -9.24
N ARG A 352 0.96 22.32 -10.33
CA ARG A 352 1.47 23.71 -10.34
C ARG A 352 0.69 24.67 -11.26
N GLY A 353 -0.41 24.22 -11.86
CA GLY A 353 -1.22 25.06 -12.74
C GLY A 353 -2.08 26.09 -12.00
N ARG A 354 -3.12 26.59 -12.68
CA ARG A 354 -4.07 27.57 -12.11
C ARG A 354 -4.75 27.07 -10.83
N ARG A 355 -4.85 25.74 -10.68
CA ARG A 355 -5.22 25.06 -9.45
C ARG A 355 -3.98 24.43 -8.85
N ARG A 356 -3.49 25.01 -7.77
CA ARG A 356 -2.32 24.52 -7.05
C ARG A 356 -2.71 23.43 -6.06
N THR A 357 -2.05 22.28 -6.13
CA THR A 357 -2.16 21.27 -5.08
C THR A 357 -1.37 21.72 -3.86
N VAL A 358 -2.05 21.88 -2.72
CA VAL A 358 -1.45 22.37 -1.47
C VAL A 358 -1.12 21.25 -0.49
N ALA A 359 -1.78 20.10 -0.63
CA ALA A 359 -1.51 18.90 0.14
C ALA A 359 -1.86 17.62 -0.63
N ALA A 360 -1.19 16.52 -0.31
CA ALA A 360 -1.51 15.17 -0.77
C ALA A 360 -1.72 14.23 0.43
N LEU A 361 -2.73 13.37 0.34
CA LEU A 361 -3.13 12.43 1.39
C LEU A 361 -3.14 11.00 0.82
N THR A 362 -2.22 10.16 1.26
CA THR A 362 -2.08 8.78 0.74
C THR A 362 -2.71 7.79 1.70
N LEU A 363 -3.62 6.95 1.18
CA LEU A 363 -4.31 5.91 1.93
C LEU A 363 -3.86 4.54 1.42
N GLU A 364 -2.95 3.89 2.14
CA GLU A 364 -2.45 2.55 1.81
C GLU A 364 -2.63 1.60 3.00
N HIS A 365 -2.82 0.32 2.71
CA HIS A 365 -2.77 -0.81 3.66
C HIS A 365 -3.72 -0.67 4.85
N LEU A 366 -5.00 -0.40 4.55
CA LEU A 366 -5.99 -0.09 5.56
C LEU A 366 -6.48 -1.36 6.27
N GLY A 367 -6.76 -1.23 7.56
CA GLY A 367 -7.37 -2.30 8.37
C GLY A 367 -6.42 -3.41 8.82
N CYS A 368 -5.12 -3.34 8.52
CA CYS A 368 -4.18 -4.42 8.80
C CYS A 368 -4.07 -4.77 10.31
N ARG A 369 -4.19 -6.06 10.64
CA ARG A 369 -3.81 -6.62 11.96
C ARG A 369 -2.39 -7.14 11.92
N GLU A 370 -1.71 -7.07 13.06
CA GLU A 370 -0.31 -7.47 13.16
C GLU A 370 -0.19 -9.00 13.27
N TRP A 371 0.74 -9.54 12.49
CA TRP A 371 1.13 -10.95 12.53
C TRP A 371 2.64 -11.06 12.77
N GLY A 372 3.01 -11.77 13.83
CA GLY A 372 4.40 -11.99 14.23
C GLY A 372 4.95 -13.30 13.66
N ASP A 373 6.25 -13.31 13.39
CA ASP A 373 6.97 -14.47 12.89
C ASP A 373 8.07 -14.89 13.88
N ASN A 374 8.16 -16.19 14.13
CA ASN A 374 9.24 -16.80 14.89
C ASN A 374 9.90 -17.89 14.01
N PRO A 375 11.05 -17.58 13.37
CA PRO A 375 11.74 -18.53 12.51
C PRO A 375 12.36 -19.70 13.28
N VAL A 376 12.67 -19.54 14.57
CA VAL A 376 13.25 -20.60 15.41
C VAL A 376 12.23 -21.70 15.68
N THR A 377 10.99 -21.31 16.03
CA THR A 377 9.89 -22.25 16.28
C THR A 377 9.03 -22.52 15.05
N ASN A 378 9.40 -21.95 13.90
CA ASN A 378 8.68 -22.04 12.63
C ASN A 378 7.18 -21.64 12.75
N ARG A 379 6.90 -20.59 13.52
CA ARG A 379 5.53 -20.16 13.83
C ARG A 379 5.23 -18.75 13.33
N TYR A 380 4.15 -18.62 12.56
CA TYR A 380 3.61 -17.35 12.10
C TYR A 380 2.16 -17.22 12.55
N ALA A 381 1.85 -16.19 13.34
CA ALA A 381 0.53 -16.06 13.98
C ALA A 381 0.13 -14.60 14.25
N ALA A 382 -1.17 -14.36 14.37
CA ALA A 382 -1.71 -13.09 14.83
C ALA A 382 -1.19 -12.75 16.23
N THR A 383 -0.83 -11.50 16.47
CA THR A 383 -0.34 -11.03 17.78
C THR A 383 -1.46 -10.51 18.68
N GLY A 384 -2.68 -10.40 18.13
CA GLY A 384 -3.81 -9.74 18.79
C GLY A 384 -3.77 -8.20 18.71
N ARG A 385 -2.75 -7.59 18.09
CA ARG A 385 -2.65 -6.13 17.94
C ARG A 385 -3.11 -5.67 16.54
N ASN A 386 -3.45 -4.40 16.43
CA ASN A 386 -3.52 -3.71 15.13
C ASN A 386 -2.10 -3.57 14.57
N GLU A 387 -1.93 -3.60 13.25
CA GLU A 387 -0.65 -3.26 12.63
C GLU A 387 -0.22 -1.84 13.01
N ALA A 388 1.09 -1.60 13.11
CA ALA A 388 1.58 -0.26 13.39
C ALA A 388 1.33 0.65 12.18
N GLY A 389 0.47 1.65 12.34
CA GLY A 389 0.14 2.60 11.28
C GLY A 389 1.14 3.73 11.20
N PHE A 390 2.23 3.56 10.46
CA PHE A 390 3.18 4.63 10.17
C PHE A 390 2.63 5.58 9.11
N CYS A 391 2.70 6.88 9.36
CA CYS A 391 2.24 7.92 8.46
C CYS A 391 3.35 8.95 8.22
N TYR A 392 3.84 9.07 6.98
CA TYR A 392 4.79 10.12 6.61
C TYR A 392 4.09 11.47 6.63
N THR A 393 4.54 12.39 7.49
CA THR A 393 4.02 13.76 7.56
C THR A 393 5.12 14.77 7.38
N THR A 394 4.98 15.66 6.41
CA THR A 394 6.11 16.47 5.91
C THR A 394 6.16 17.89 6.45
N THR A 395 5.14 18.30 7.20
CA THR A 395 5.11 19.58 7.92
C THR A 395 4.55 19.42 9.33
N PRO A 396 4.87 20.34 10.27
CA PRO A 396 4.25 20.33 11.59
C PRO A 396 2.72 20.42 11.55
N ALA A 397 2.15 21.08 10.54
CA ALA A 397 0.71 21.17 10.34
C ALA A 397 0.10 19.84 9.90
N MET A 398 0.75 19.11 8.97
CA MET A 398 0.32 17.77 8.56
C MET A 398 0.37 16.80 9.75
N ARG A 399 1.47 16.80 10.51
CA ARG A 399 1.63 15.99 11.72
C ARG A 399 0.51 16.22 12.74
N ARG A 400 0.27 17.47 13.12
CA ARG A 400 -0.77 17.82 14.10
C ARG A 400 -2.17 17.48 13.59
N SER A 401 -2.43 17.72 12.30
CA SER A 401 -3.74 17.45 11.70
C SER A 401 -4.03 15.95 11.66
N TYR A 402 -3.06 15.12 11.28
CA TYR A 402 -3.19 13.67 11.27
C TYR A 402 -3.46 13.10 12.69
N LEU A 403 -2.61 13.44 13.67
CA LEU A 403 -2.73 12.89 15.03
C LEU A 403 -4.03 13.30 15.73
N ARG A 404 -4.46 14.57 15.58
CA ARG A 404 -5.77 15.01 16.12
C ARG A 404 -6.93 14.33 15.41
N SER A 405 -6.81 14.09 14.10
CA SER A 405 -7.87 13.43 13.34
C SER A 405 -8.05 11.96 13.72
N ALA A 406 -6.96 11.28 14.12
CA ALA A 406 -7.00 9.92 14.64
C ALA A 406 -7.69 9.82 16.01
N ALA A 407 -7.73 10.93 16.78
CA ALA A 407 -8.27 10.94 18.13
C ALA A 407 -9.75 10.50 18.17
N GLY A 408 -10.07 9.52 19.02
CA GLY A 408 -11.43 8.98 19.14
C GLY A 408 -11.86 8.05 18.00
N THR A 409 -10.98 7.74 17.04
CA THR A 409 -11.23 6.68 16.04
C THR A 409 -10.70 5.32 16.54
N ALA A 410 -10.87 4.28 15.72
CA ALA A 410 -10.24 2.97 15.93
C ALA A 410 -8.74 2.94 15.56
N ASN A 411 -8.20 4.00 14.95
CA ASN A 411 -6.78 4.12 14.56
C ASN A 411 -5.88 4.42 15.77
N ARG A 412 -5.85 3.49 16.75
CA ARG A 412 -5.23 3.67 18.08
C ARG A 412 -3.82 3.07 18.20
N ARG A 413 -3.13 2.83 17.09
CA ARG A 413 -1.72 2.42 17.08
C ARG A 413 -1.02 3.03 15.88
N THR A 414 -1.03 4.36 15.83
CA THR A 414 -0.49 5.12 14.69
C THR A 414 0.62 6.07 15.12
N PHE A 415 1.60 6.25 14.22
CA PHE A 415 2.81 7.00 14.44
C PHE A 415 3.03 7.91 13.23
N THR A 416 3.41 9.16 13.47
CA THR A 416 3.90 10.02 12.38
C THR A 416 5.41 9.87 12.27
N VAL A 417 5.94 9.92 11.06
CA VAL A 417 7.38 9.92 10.78
C VAL A 417 7.69 11.04 9.80
N ALA A 418 8.89 11.62 9.89
CA ALA A 418 9.36 12.52 8.84
C ALA A 418 9.94 11.66 7.71
N PRO A 419 9.73 11.98 6.43
CA PRO A 419 10.40 11.26 5.36
C PRO A 419 11.91 11.55 5.42
N PRO A 420 12.76 10.52 5.41
CA PRO A 420 14.15 10.68 5.01
C PRO A 420 14.22 11.26 3.58
N PRO A 421 15.19 12.13 3.25
CA PRO A 421 15.29 12.75 1.91
C PRO A 421 15.36 11.75 0.75
N VAL A 422 15.87 10.54 1.00
CA VAL A 422 16.06 9.49 -0.03
C VAL A 422 15.06 8.34 0.12
N LEU A 423 14.58 8.04 1.33
CA LEU A 423 13.83 6.81 1.62
C LEU A 423 12.39 7.10 2.05
N TYR A 424 11.51 7.31 1.06
CA TYR A 424 10.07 7.47 1.28
C TYR A 424 9.34 6.39 0.48
N PHE A 425 8.71 5.44 1.17
CA PHE A 425 7.92 4.36 0.58
C PHE A 425 6.44 4.75 0.32
N GLY A 426 5.87 4.17 -0.74
CA GLY A 426 4.46 4.28 -1.13
C GLY A 426 4.13 5.54 -1.93
N GLU A 427 2.89 5.61 -2.40
CA GLU A 427 2.43 6.56 -3.41
C GLU A 427 2.44 8.04 -2.97
N GLY A 428 2.81 8.32 -1.72
CA GLY A 428 3.06 9.67 -1.22
C GLY A 428 4.43 10.25 -1.58
N HIS A 429 5.37 9.40 -1.99
CA HIS A 429 6.75 9.77 -2.33
C HIS A 429 6.80 10.89 -3.37
N ASP A 430 6.14 10.68 -4.51
CA ASP A 430 6.27 11.57 -5.66
C ASP A 430 5.66 12.96 -5.40
N PHE A 431 4.60 13.03 -4.59
CA PHE A 431 4.02 14.31 -4.16
C PHE A 431 4.96 15.07 -3.22
N TYR A 432 5.65 14.37 -2.31
CA TYR A 432 6.68 14.99 -1.47
C TYR A 432 7.82 15.55 -2.32
N HIS A 433 8.35 14.78 -3.28
CA HIS A 433 9.40 15.26 -4.19
C HIS A 433 8.91 16.37 -5.14
N ALA A 434 7.60 16.45 -5.41
CA ALA A 434 7.01 17.59 -6.11
C ALA A 434 6.89 18.87 -5.24
N GLY A 435 7.29 18.83 -3.96
CA GLY A 435 7.24 19.95 -3.02
C GLY A 435 5.88 20.15 -2.35
N ILE A 436 5.05 19.11 -2.30
CA ILE A 436 3.69 19.15 -1.74
C ILE A 436 3.72 18.61 -0.31
N ALA A 437 2.97 19.25 0.59
CA ALA A 437 2.82 18.75 1.95
C ALA A 437 2.05 17.43 1.94
N THR A 438 2.57 16.37 2.59
CA THR A 438 1.92 15.04 2.56
C THR A 438 1.57 14.54 3.96
N ALA A 439 0.52 13.72 4.01
CA ALA A 439 0.27 12.75 5.06
C ALA A 439 -0.04 11.40 4.40
N SER A 440 0.87 10.45 4.52
CA SER A 440 0.80 9.19 3.76
C SER A 440 0.87 8.02 4.71
N LEU A 441 -0.27 7.38 4.96
CA LEU A 441 -0.41 6.24 5.84
C LEU A 441 0.01 4.97 5.09
N ILE A 442 1.05 4.30 5.60
CA ILE A 442 1.64 3.09 4.99
C ILE A 442 2.00 2.02 6.04
N PRO A 443 1.02 1.38 6.69
CA PRO A 443 1.24 0.19 7.50
C PRO A 443 1.98 -0.87 6.68
N ALA A 444 2.99 -1.53 7.23
CA ALA A 444 3.76 -2.55 6.50
C ALA A 444 3.59 -3.93 7.16
N PRO A 445 2.40 -4.54 7.11
CA PRO A 445 2.18 -5.85 7.70
C PRO A 445 3.11 -6.90 7.10
N SER A 446 3.44 -7.92 7.87
CA SER A 446 4.30 -9.02 7.41
C SER A 446 3.76 -9.79 6.20
N TYR A 447 2.46 -9.72 5.95
CA TYR A 447 1.78 -10.33 4.80
C TYR A 447 1.51 -9.33 3.66
N LEU A 448 2.12 -8.15 3.69
CA LEU A 448 1.83 -7.07 2.73
C LEU A 448 1.89 -7.56 1.28
N VAL A 449 2.95 -8.30 0.92
CA VAL A 449 3.12 -8.84 -0.43
C VAL A 449 2.69 -10.31 -0.58
N ALA A 450 1.90 -10.83 0.38
CA ALA A 450 1.35 -12.18 0.27
C ALA A 450 0.22 -12.23 -0.77
N ALA A 451 0.07 -13.32 -1.51
CA ALA A 451 -0.93 -13.55 -2.54
C ALA A 451 -1.82 -14.79 -2.26
N PRO A 452 -2.34 -15.00 -1.03
CA PRO A 452 -3.24 -16.11 -0.77
C PRO A 452 -4.56 -15.92 -1.53
N ARG A 453 -5.25 -17.03 -1.83
CA ARG A 453 -6.48 -17.02 -2.64
C ARG A 453 -7.58 -16.11 -2.11
N ASP A 454 -7.69 -15.97 -0.79
CA ASP A 454 -8.70 -15.14 -0.11
C ASP A 454 -8.27 -13.66 0.03
N GLY A 455 -7.13 -13.27 -0.57
CA GLY A 455 -6.59 -11.93 -0.46
C GLY A 455 -6.27 -11.51 0.99
N ALA A 456 -5.99 -12.48 1.88
CA ALA A 456 -5.65 -12.26 3.28
C ALA A 456 -6.71 -11.48 4.07
N ILE A 457 -7.98 -11.53 3.65
CA ILE A 457 -9.07 -10.74 4.25
C ILE A 457 -9.24 -11.01 5.75
N GLY A 458 -8.98 -12.25 6.19
CA GLY A 458 -9.03 -12.64 7.61
C GLY A 458 -7.96 -11.98 8.49
N LYS A 459 -6.99 -11.28 7.90
CA LYS A 459 -5.97 -10.50 8.62
C LYS A 459 -6.32 -9.02 8.75
N LEU A 460 -7.47 -8.59 8.23
CA LEU A 460 -7.94 -7.21 8.32
C LEU A 460 -9.01 -7.04 9.42
N ASP A 461 -9.17 -5.81 9.87
CA ASP A 461 -10.16 -5.39 10.85
C ASP A 461 -10.99 -4.22 10.32
N LYS A 462 -12.30 -4.47 10.20
CA LYS A 462 -13.26 -3.51 9.64
C LYS A 462 -13.35 -2.20 10.41
N ASN A 463 -13.21 -2.25 11.74
CA ASN A 463 -13.30 -1.07 12.58
C ASN A 463 -12.04 -0.22 12.44
N LEU A 464 -10.87 -0.85 12.42
CA LEU A 464 -9.60 -0.18 12.17
C LEU A 464 -9.60 0.51 10.81
N MET A 465 -9.99 -0.20 9.75
CA MET A 465 -10.07 0.36 8.39
C MET A 465 -10.98 1.59 8.36
N HIS A 466 -12.20 1.47 8.91
CA HIS A 466 -13.12 2.59 9.00
C HIS A 466 -12.53 3.73 9.83
N GLY A 467 -11.87 3.45 10.96
CA GLY A 467 -11.19 4.46 11.78
C GLY A 467 -10.08 5.21 11.06
N GLN A 468 -9.32 4.54 10.21
CA GLN A 468 -8.32 5.16 9.34
C GLN A 468 -8.97 6.04 8.27
N VAL A 469 -10.04 5.59 7.61
CA VAL A 469 -10.80 6.43 6.66
C VAL A 469 -11.38 7.67 7.36
N ARG A 470 -11.96 7.52 8.57
CA ARG A 470 -12.45 8.65 9.37
C ARG A 470 -11.33 9.61 9.78
N THR A 471 -10.13 9.09 10.03
CA THR A 471 -8.93 9.93 10.29
C THR A 471 -8.67 10.83 9.09
N PHE A 472 -8.65 10.31 7.87
CA PHE A 472 -8.46 11.13 6.66
C PHE A 472 -9.63 12.07 6.37
N ALA A 473 -10.88 11.64 6.63
CA ALA A 473 -12.05 12.50 6.48
C ALA A 473 -12.00 13.74 7.41
N ARG A 474 -11.53 13.56 8.64
CA ARG A 474 -11.32 14.66 9.59
C ARG A 474 -10.12 15.51 9.20
N MET A 475 -9.07 14.89 8.66
CA MET A 475 -7.89 15.60 8.20
C MET A 475 -8.20 16.52 7.02
N ILE A 476 -8.98 16.07 6.02
CA ILE A 476 -9.44 16.91 4.91
C ILE A 476 -10.16 18.16 5.42
N ARG A 477 -11.08 18.00 6.37
CA ARG A 477 -11.79 19.12 7.01
C ARG A 477 -10.85 20.06 7.77
N ALA A 478 -9.88 19.50 8.51
CA ALA A 478 -8.89 20.29 9.23
C ALA A 478 -8.03 21.13 8.28
N LEU A 479 -7.63 20.55 7.15
CA LEU A 479 -6.87 21.26 6.12
C LEU A 479 -7.70 22.38 5.49
N ASP A 480 -8.99 22.16 5.23
CA ASP A 480 -9.92 23.18 4.70
C ASP A 480 -9.97 24.46 5.56
N GLY A 481 -9.79 24.33 6.88
CA GLY A 481 -9.69 25.44 7.82
C GLY A 481 -8.33 26.17 7.88
N LEU A 482 -7.31 25.68 7.16
CA LEU A 482 -5.98 26.29 7.12
C LEU A 482 -5.74 27.04 5.80
N SER A 483 -4.91 28.08 5.81
CA SER A 483 -4.32 28.66 4.59
C SER A 483 -3.21 27.77 4.03
N ALA A 484 -2.88 27.89 2.74
CA ALA A 484 -1.74 27.18 2.15
C ALA A 484 -0.42 27.49 2.89
N ARG A 485 -0.25 28.72 3.40
CA ARG A 485 0.91 29.11 4.21
C ARG A 485 0.96 28.34 5.55
N GLN A 486 -0.19 28.12 6.18
CA GLN A 486 -0.27 27.35 7.44
C GLN A 486 -0.08 25.86 7.23
N ILE A 487 -0.53 25.29 6.11
CA ILE A 487 -0.22 23.90 5.72
C ILE A 487 1.29 23.75 5.55
N GLY A 488 1.93 24.74 4.93
CA GLY A 488 3.36 24.81 4.73
C GLY A 488 3.84 24.05 3.48
N ARG A 489 5.15 23.99 3.31
CA ARG A 489 5.82 23.15 2.31
C ARG A 489 6.76 22.20 3.03
N PRO A 490 7.06 21.03 2.44
CA PRO A 490 8.09 20.14 2.99
C PRO A 490 9.43 20.89 3.14
N LEU A 491 10.12 20.62 4.24
CA LEU A 491 11.47 21.16 4.48
C LEU A 491 12.52 20.19 3.91
N GLY A 492 13.59 20.72 3.32
CA GLY A 492 14.80 19.95 3.00
C GLY A 492 14.68 18.94 1.85
N LEU A 493 13.99 19.32 0.77
CA LEU A 493 14.18 18.68 -0.54
C LEU A 493 15.48 19.13 -1.18
#